data_AF-A0A962HTV7-F1
#
_entry.id   AF-A0A962HTV7-F1
#
_cell.length_a   1.000
_cell.length_b   1.000
_cell.length_c   1.000
_cell.angle_alpha   90.00
_cell.angle_beta   90.00
_cell.angle_gamma   90.00
#
_symmetry.space_group_name_H-M   'P 1'
#
loop_
_entity.id
_entity.type
_entity.pdbx_description
1 polymer ?
#
loop_
_entity_poly.entity_id
_entity_poly.type
_entity_poly.pdbx_seq_one_letter_code
_entity_poly.pdbx_strand_id
1 'polypeptide(L)'
;HYVLALAAAGRYQQANALLKAVRDHAEAAPDQTIALVTARVNSALCEALLLFRQGNNARTVELIGPVRAQIQLLGGSHAQRDLFDEVLVEAALRAGLHEPARRWLTQRSASRPGNRWNTDRLSRLTPPP
;
A
#
# COMPACT_ATOMS: atom_id res chain seq x y z
N HIS A 1 -5.94 3.77 5.32
CA HIS A 1 -5.85 5.17 4.84
C HIS A 1 -5.75 6.17 6.00
N TYR A 2 -6.47 6.01 7.12
CA TYR A 2 -6.29 6.85 8.32
C TYR A 2 -4.84 6.92 8.85
N VAL A 3 -4.14 5.78 8.92
CA VAL A 3 -2.70 5.75 9.28
C VAL A 3 -1.86 6.67 8.37
N LEU A 4 -2.13 6.64 7.07
CA LEU A 4 -1.45 7.51 6.10
C LEU A 4 -1.73 8.99 6.38
N ALA A 5 -2.99 9.35 6.67
CA ALA A 5 -3.38 10.72 6.98
C ALA A 5 -2.73 11.24 8.27
N LEU A 6 -2.70 10.42 9.33
CA LEU A 6 -2.02 10.74 10.58
C LEU A 6 -0.51 10.95 10.35
N ALA A 7 0.14 10.00 9.67
CA ALA A 7 1.56 10.10 9.37
C ALA A 7 1.88 11.30 8.44
N ALA A 8 1.00 11.64 7.50
CA ALA A 8 1.14 12.85 6.69
C ALA A 8 1.07 14.14 7.52
N ALA A 9 0.27 14.14 8.59
CA ALA A 9 0.18 15.25 9.55
C ALA A 9 1.26 15.25 10.65
N GLY A 10 2.30 14.40 10.53
CA GLY A 10 3.35 14.26 11.56
C GLY A 10 2.88 13.58 12.86
N ARG A 11 1.65 13.06 12.88
CA ARG A 11 0.98 12.46 14.04
C ARG A 11 1.38 10.98 14.22
N TYR A 12 2.69 10.72 14.27
CA TYR A 12 3.25 9.37 14.29
C TYR A 12 2.87 8.58 15.54
N GLN A 13 2.75 9.22 16.70
CA GLN A 13 2.30 8.54 17.92
C GLN A 13 0.90 7.96 17.78
N GLN A 14 -0.06 8.73 17.24
CA GLN A 14 -1.42 8.24 17.00
C GLN A 14 -1.45 7.18 15.89
N ALA A 15 -0.63 7.34 14.85
CA ALA A 15 -0.53 6.36 13.78
C ALA A 15 0.01 5.00 14.28
N ASN A 16 1.04 5.03 15.15
CA ASN A 16 1.58 3.83 15.79
C ASN A 16 0.59 3.20 16.77
N ALA A 17 -0.16 4.00 17.53
CA ALA A 17 -1.21 3.50 18.41
C ALA A 17 -2.31 2.76 17.62
N LEU A 18 -2.71 3.29 16.45
CA LEU A 18 -3.67 2.63 15.57
C LEU A 18 -3.11 1.32 15.00
N LEU A 19 -1.84 1.31 14.56
CA LEU A 19 -1.18 0.07 14.12
C LEU A 19 -1.14 -0.98 15.23
N LYS A 20 -0.81 -0.56 16.46
CA LYS A 20 -0.82 -1.46 17.62
C LYS A 20 -2.22 -2.05 17.84
N ALA A 21 -3.26 -1.22 17.87
CA ALA A 21 -4.63 -1.71 18.03
C ALA A 21 -5.05 -2.70 16.93
N VAL A 22 -4.62 -2.47 15.68
CA VAL A 22 -4.86 -3.40 14.56
C VAL A 22 -4.17 -4.74 14.78
N ARG A 23 -2.93 -4.74 15.28
CA ARG A 23 -2.17 -5.98 15.59
C ARG A 23 -2.78 -6.73 16.77
N ASP A 24 -3.11 -6.03 17.85
CA ASP A 24 -3.74 -6.62 19.04
C ASP A 24 -5.08 -7.29 18.66
N HIS A 25 -5.85 -6.68 17.75
CA HIS A 25 -7.07 -7.29 17.22
C HIS A 25 -6.79 -8.52 16.33
N ALA A 26 -5.69 -8.52 15.58
CA ALA A 26 -5.28 -9.65 14.75
C ALA A 26 -4.91 -10.89 15.60
N GLU A 27 -4.23 -10.68 16.72
CA GLU A 27 -3.85 -11.75 17.66
C GLU A 27 -5.06 -12.38 18.37
N ALA A 28 -6.16 -11.63 18.51
CA ALA A 28 -7.42 -12.12 19.07
C ALA A 28 -8.29 -12.89 18.05
N ALA A 29 -7.89 -12.94 16.77
CA ALA A 29 -8.69 -13.58 15.73
C ALA A 29 -8.56 -15.13 15.78
N PRO A 30 -9.65 -15.89 15.58
CA PRO A 30 -9.59 -17.35 15.54
C PRO A 30 -8.74 -17.87 14.38
N ASP A 31 -7.94 -18.91 14.66
CA ASP A 31 -7.11 -19.58 13.65
C ASP A 31 -7.94 -20.12 12.47
N GLN A 32 -7.37 -20.05 11.26
CA GLN A 32 -7.91 -20.58 10.00
C GLN A 32 -9.17 -19.87 9.43
N THR A 33 -9.43 -18.62 9.81
CA THR A 33 -10.57 -17.85 9.32
C THR A 33 -10.19 -16.74 8.33
N ILE A 34 -11.16 -16.27 7.54
CA ILE A 34 -11.04 -15.04 6.72
C ILE A 34 -10.64 -13.84 7.61
N ALA A 35 -11.11 -13.81 8.87
CA ALA A 35 -10.76 -12.75 9.81
C ALA A 35 -9.25 -12.67 10.06
N LEU A 36 -8.57 -13.81 10.21
CA LEU A 36 -7.11 -13.84 10.38
C LEU A 36 -6.38 -13.29 9.14
N VAL A 37 -6.81 -13.67 7.94
CA VAL A 37 -6.23 -13.16 6.68
C VAL A 37 -6.43 -11.65 6.59
N THR A 38 -7.66 -11.17 6.79
CA THR A 38 -8.01 -9.74 6.80
C THR A 38 -7.17 -8.97 7.82
N ALA A 39 -6.97 -9.51 9.02
CA ALA A 39 -6.19 -8.85 10.06
C ALA A 39 -4.69 -8.77 9.73
N ARG A 40 -4.12 -9.82 9.13
CA ARG A 40 -2.72 -9.81 8.63
C ARG A 40 -2.52 -8.81 7.50
N VAL A 41 -3.44 -8.77 6.54
CA VAL A 41 -3.41 -7.80 5.43
C VAL A 41 -3.53 -6.37 5.97
N ASN A 42 -4.45 -6.12 6.92
CA ASN A 42 -4.64 -4.81 7.50
C ASN A 42 -3.40 -4.35 8.29
N SER A 43 -2.79 -5.24 9.07
CA SER A 43 -1.57 -4.96 9.83
C SER A 43 -0.40 -4.60 8.89
N ALA A 44 -0.16 -5.42 7.87
CA ALA A 44 0.90 -5.18 6.88
C ALA A 44 0.70 -3.84 6.15
N LEU A 45 -0.54 -3.54 5.76
CA LEU A 45 -0.87 -2.28 5.09
C LEU A 45 -0.67 -1.08 6.02
N CYS A 46 -1.12 -1.14 7.27
CA CYS A 46 -0.93 -0.05 8.23
C CYS A 46 0.56 0.24 8.46
N GLU A 47 1.37 -0.80 8.66
CA GLU A 47 2.81 -0.66 8.83
C GLU A 47 3.50 -0.08 7.59
N ALA A 48 3.14 -0.58 6.40
CA ALA A 48 3.70 -0.08 5.15
C ALA A 48 3.40 1.40 4.92
N LEU A 49 2.21 1.89 5.28
CA LEU A 49 1.86 3.30 5.15
C LEU A 49 2.71 4.21 6.06
N LEU A 50 3.11 3.73 7.25
CA LEU A 50 4.03 4.46 8.12
C LEU A 50 5.43 4.52 7.50
N LEU A 51 5.94 3.38 7.06
CA LEU A 51 7.26 3.27 6.43
C LEU A 51 7.36 4.12 5.16
N PHE A 52 6.31 4.14 4.34
CA PHE A 52 6.24 5.00 3.17
C PHE A 52 6.39 6.47 3.52
N ARG A 53 5.74 6.92 4.60
CA ARG A 53 5.84 8.31 5.08
C ARG A 53 7.20 8.65 5.66
N GLN A 54 7.89 7.66 6.23
CA GLN A 54 9.26 7.77 6.73
C GLN A 54 10.31 7.64 5.63
N GLY A 55 9.92 7.39 4.37
CA GLY A 55 10.84 7.23 3.25
C GLY A 55 11.46 5.83 3.12
N ASN A 56 11.04 4.86 3.94
CA ASN A 56 11.45 3.47 3.79
C ASN A 56 10.63 2.76 2.70
N ASN A 57 10.93 3.15 1.46
CA ASN A 57 10.17 2.74 0.29
C ASN A 57 10.35 1.26 -0.06
N ALA A 58 11.57 0.71 0.07
CA ALA A 58 11.82 -0.71 -0.19
C ALA A 58 11.00 -1.60 0.76
N ARG A 59 11.00 -1.30 2.06
CA ARG A 59 10.21 -2.06 3.04
C ARG A 59 8.70 -1.91 2.83
N THR A 60 8.26 -0.74 2.38
CA THR A 60 6.85 -0.52 1.98
C THR A 60 6.43 -1.52 0.90
N VAL A 61 7.29 -1.71 -0.12
CA VAL A 61 7.03 -2.64 -1.22
C VAL A 61 7.02 -4.08 -0.73
N GLU A 62 7.97 -4.46 0.13
CA GLU A 62 8.04 -5.81 0.72
C GLU A 62 6.79 -6.18 1.53
N LEU A 63 6.17 -5.21 2.20
CA LEU A 63 4.98 -5.44 3.00
C LEU A 63 3.70 -5.49 2.16
N ILE A 64 3.52 -4.57 1.21
CA ILE A 64 2.28 -4.50 0.43
C ILE A 64 2.28 -5.51 -0.72
N GLY A 65 3.41 -5.73 -1.38
CA GLY A 65 3.53 -6.57 -2.58
C GLY A 65 2.90 -7.97 -2.42
N PRO A 66 3.25 -8.75 -1.38
CA PRO A 66 2.71 -10.09 -1.16
C PRO A 66 1.21 -10.12 -0.87
N VAL A 67 0.65 -9.06 -0.28
CA VAL A 67 -0.76 -8.98 0.14
C VAL A 67 -1.64 -8.17 -0.80
N ARG A 68 -1.08 -7.59 -1.87
CA ARG A 68 -1.76 -6.66 -2.78
C ARG A 68 -3.11 -7.18 -3.28
N ALA A 69 -3.14 -8.42 -3.77
CA ALA A 69 -4.36 -9.05 -4.28
C ALA A 69 -5.42 -9.30 -3.18
N GLN A 70 -5.00 -9.37 -1.91
CA GLN A 70 -5.85 -9.63 -0.76
C GLN A 70 -6.40 -8.34 -0.13
N ILE A 71 -5.93 -7.16 -0.53
CA ILE A 71 -6.41 -5.86 0.00
C ILE A 71 -7.93 -5.71 -0.16
N GLN A 72 -8.51 -6.29 -1.20
CA GLN A 72 -9.96 -6.32 -1.41
C GLN A 72 -10.76 -7.00 -0.29
N LEU A 73 -10.13 -7.90 0.48
CA LEU A 73 -10.75 -8.58 1.63
C LEU A 73 -10.99 -7.64 2.81
N LEU A 74 -10.26 -6.51 2.88
CA LEU A 74 -10.48 -5.49 3.92
C LEU A 74 -11.80 -4.72 3.73
N GLY A 75 -12.46 -4.90 2.58
CA GLY A 75 -13.55 -4.04 2.15
C GLY A 75 -13.05 -2.64 1.79
N GLY A 76 -13.84 -1.62 2.13
CA GLY A 76 -13.53 -0.23 1.83
C GLY A 76 -13.83 0.19 0.39
N SER A 77 -13.73 1.50 0.15
CA SER A 77 -14.10 2.09 -1.14
C SER A 77 -13.07 1.80 -2.23
N HIS A 78 -13.50 1.88 -3.49
CA HIS A 78 -12.59 1.78 -4.63
C HIS A 78 -11.47 2.82 -4.55
N ALA A 79 -11.76 4.04 -4.10
CA ALA A 79 -10.78 5.11 -3.92
C ALA A 79 -9.72 4.77 -2.86
N GLN A 80 -10.10 4.11 -1.76
CA GLN A 80 -9.14 3.69 -0.73
C GLN A 80 -8.19 2.61 -1.24
N ARG A 81 -8.73 1.60 -1.95
CA ARG A 81 -7.92 0.55 -2.58
C ARG A 81 -6.98 1.14 -3.63
N ASP A 82 -7.49 2.11 -4.38
CA ASP A 82 -6.73 2.83 -5.37
C ASP A 82 -5.49 3.52 -4.80
N LEU A 83 -5.69 4.24 -3.69
CA LEU A 83 -4.62 4.90 -2.97
C LEU A 83 -3.51 3.93 -2.51
N PHE A 84 -3.86 2.70 -2.11
CA PHE A 84 -2.85 1.72 -1.69
C PHE A 84 -2.01 1.21 -2.86
N ASP A 85 -2.62 1.03 -4.03
CA ASP A 85 -1.90 0.72 -5.26
C ASP A 85 -0.98 1.87 -5.69
N GLU A 86 -1.43 3.13 -5.55
CA GLU A 86 -0.58 4.30 -5.84
C GLU A 86 0.61 4.38 -4.89
N VAL A 87 0.40 4.14 -3.59
CA VAL A 87 1.49 4.07 -2.61
C VAL A 87 2.48 2.98 -2.97
N LEU A 88 2.02 1.78 -3.34
CA LEU A 88 2.89 0.67 -3.71
C LEU A 88 3.78 1.02 -4.91
N VAL A 89 3.17 1.55 -5.96
CA VAL A 89 3.89 1.95 -7.18
C VAL A 89 4.87 3.09 -6.89
N GLU A 90 4.44 4.12 -6.18
CA GLU A 90 5.29 5.27 -5.84
C GLU A 90 6.46 4.83 -4.95
N ALA A 91 6.24 3.93 -3.99
CA ALA A 91 7.30 3.34 -3.19
C ALA A 91 8.30 2.55 -4.06
N ALA A 92 7.81 1.73 -4.99
CA ALA A 92 8.66 0.98 -5.90
C ALA A 92 9.53 1.90 -6.77
N LEU A 93 8.95 2.98 -7.31
CA LEU A 93 9.68 3.98 -8.07
C LEU A 93 10.77 4.66 -7.24
N ARG A 94 10.45 5.10 -6.02
CA ARG A 94 11.42 5.74 -5.12
C ARG A 94 12.53 4.80 -4.64
N ALA A 95 12.25 3.50 -4.59
CA ALA A 95 13.21 2.47 -4.23
C ALA A 95 14.06 1.97 -5.43
N GLY A 96 13.85 2.49 -6.64
CA GLY A 96 14.52 2.00 -7.86
C GLY A 96 14.05 0.63 -8.34
N LEU A 97 12.92 0.13 -7.81
CA LEU A 97 12.32 -1.17 -8.16
C LEU A 97 11.48 -1.04 -9.43
N HIS A 98 12.15 -0.78 -10.56
CA HIS A 98 11.50 -0.42 -11.83
C HIS A 98 10.64 -1.55 -12.42
N GLU A 99 11.09 -2.80 -12.34
CA GLU A 99 10.35 -3.95 -12.88
C GLU A 99 9.01 -4.19 -12.14
N PRO A 100 8.98 -4.27 -10.79
CA PRO A 100 7.72 -4.29 -10.05
C PRO A 100 6.83 -3.08 -10.33
N ALA A 101 7.39 -1.87 -10.38
CA ALA A 101 6.64 -0.64 -10.66
C ALA A 101 5.96 -0.69 -12.04
N ARG A 102 6.71 -1.10 -13.08
CA ARG A 102 6.19 -1.24 -14.45
C ARG A 102 5.04 -2.23 -14.50
N ARG A 103 5.22 -3.42 -13.93
CA ARG A 103 4.19 -4.47 -13.90
C ARG A 103 2.90 -4.00 -13.25
N TRP A 104 2.97 -3.35 -12.09
CA TRP A 104 1.77 -2.87 -11.40
C TRP A 104 1.13 -1.70 -12.11
N LEU A 105 1.90 -0.76 -12.67
CA LEU A 105 1.36 0.34 -13.47
C LEU A 105 0.63 -0.16 -14.72
N THR A 106 1.18 -1.14 -15.45
CA THR A 106 0.52 -1.71 -16.62
C THR A 106 -0.82 -2.34 -16.25
N GLN A 107 -0.89 -3.10 -15.15
CA GLN A 107 -2.15 -3.67 -14.64
C GLN A 107 -3.15 -2.57 -14.27
N ARG A 108 -2.66 -1.51 -13.61
CA ARG A 108 -3.47 -0.35 -13.22
C ARG A 108 -4.04 0.37 -14.45
N SER A 109 -3.24 0.62 -15.48
CA SER A 109 -3.65 1.26 -16.73
C SER A 109 -4.69 0.45 -17.50
N ALA A 110 -4.60 -0.89 -17.47
CA ALA A 110 -5.63 -1.75 -18.05
C ALA A 110 -6.98 -1.61 -17.32
N SER A 111 -6.95 -1.51 -15.99
CA SER A 111 -8.17 -1.31 -15.18
C SER A 111 -8.71 0.13 -15.19
N ARG A 112 -7.87 1.11 -15.58
CA ARG A 112 -8.17 2.54 -15.56
C ARG A 112 -7.56 3.25 -16.79
N PRO A 113 -8.11 3.03 -17.99
CA PRO A 113 -7.61 3.66 -19.21
C PRO A 113 -7.65 5.19 -19.10
N GLY A 114 -6.62 5.86 -19.61
CA GLY A 114 -6.56 7.34 -19.64
C GLY A 114 -6.29 8.02 -18.29
N ASN A 115 -6.05 7.28 -17.21
CA ASN A 115 -5.69 7.88 -15.93
C ASN A 115 -4.32 8.59 -16.02
N ARG A 116 -4.33 9.91 -15.88
CA ARG A 116 -3.13 10.76 -16.00
C ARG A 116 -2.03 10.37 -15.01
N TRP A 117 -2.38 10.00 -13.77
CA TRP A 117 -1.40 9.60 -12.77
C TRP A 117 -0.61 8.37 -13.22
N ASN A 118 -1.27 7.38 -13.84
CA ASN A 118 -0.60 6.20 -14.38
C ASN A 118 0.36 6.58 -15.53
N THR A 119 -0.10 7.42 -16.47
CA THR A 119 0.71 7.89 -17.60
C THR A 119 1.96 8.64 -17.14
N ASP A 120 1.80 9.56 -16.18
CA ASP A 120 2.90 10.36 -15.61
C ASP A 120 3.93 9.53 -14.86
N ARG A 121 3.55 8.33 -14.37
CA ARG A 121 4.48 7.40 -13.70
C ARG A 121 5.15 6.43 -14.67
N LEU A 122 4.43 6.00 -15.70
CA LEU A 122 5.01 5.19 -16.78
C LEU A 122 6.13 5.94 -17.51
N SER A 123 5.98 7.26 -17.74
CA SER A 123 7.02 8.07 -18.38
C SER A 123 8.32 8.16 -17.58
N ARG A 124 8.28 7.99 -16.25
CA ARG A 124 9.47 7.96 -15.37
C ARG A 124 10.25 6.65 -15.48
N LEU A 125 9.62 5.60 -16.00
CA LEU A 125 10.22 4.27 -16.18
C LEU A 125 10.77 4.06 -17.59
N THR A 126 10.43 4.93 -18.53
CA THR A 126 11.03 4.93 -19.86
C THR A 126 12.27 5.83 -19.80
N PRO A 127 13.47 5.38 -20.20
CA PRO A 127 14.58 6.30 -20.35
C PRO A 127 14.17 7.42 -21.33
N PRO A 128 14.62 8.67 -21.13
CA PRO A 128 14.40 9.71 -22.12
C PRO A 128 14.99 9.27 -23.47
N PRO A 129 14.38 9.72 -24.60
CA PRO A 129 14.88 9.41 -25.94
C PRO A 129 16.31 9.90 -26.15
#